data_AF-A0A2M7X766-F1
#
_entry.id   AF-A0A2M7X766-F1
#
_cell.length_a   1.000
_cell.length_b   1.000
_cell.length_c   1.000
_cell.angle_alpha   90.00
_cell.angle_beta   90.00
_cell.angle_gamma   90.00
#
_symmetry.space_group_name_H-M   'P 1'
#
loop_
_entity.id
_entity.type
_entity.pdbx_description
1 polymer ?
#
loop_
_entity_poly.entity_id
_entity_poly.type
_entity_poly.pdbx_seq_one_letter_code
_entity_poly.pdbx_strand_id
1 'polypeptide(L)'
;MTRILAALFVLIAVLGSTGPVFAASPIQRDLPAGLQIPEAARPGPAFDVDRATAAYIDLLTPEQRQLSDQYFEGGYWLQLWGWLYGLGVAALLLWGGISQRLRNLAQRISQQPTVATALYLVQYTIVGFVLGFPLA
;
A
#
# COMPACT_ATOMS: atom_id res chain seq x y z
N MET A 1 28.51 -8.19 -16.02
CA MET A 1 27.64 -7.22 -15.32
C MET A 1 26.38 -6.87 -16.13
N THR A 2 26.50 -6.46 -17.40
CA THR A 2 25.35 -6.11 -18.27
C THR A 2 24.32 -7.24 -18.47
N ARG A 3 24.75 -8.49 -18.58
CA ARG A 3 23.84 -9.65 -18.72
C ARG A 3 23.05 -9.98 -17.45
N ILE A 4 23.63 -9.72 -16.28
CA ILE A 4 22.98 -9.93 -14.97
C ILE A 4 21.96 -8.80 -14.74
N LEU A 5 22.30 -7.57 -15.12
CA LEU A 5 21.39 -6.42 -15.08
C LEU A 5 20.19 -6.60 -16.03
N ALA A 6 20.41 -7.12 -17.24
CA ALA A 6 19.33 -7.42 -18.18
C ALA A 6 18.43 -8.57 -17.68
N ALA A 7 19.00 -9.61 -17.07
CA ALA A 7 18.24 -10.72 -16.49
C ALA A 7 17.40 -10.28 -15.28
N LEU A 8 17.93 -9.40 -14.43
CA LEU A 8 17.17 -8.78 -13.32
C LEU A 8 16.03 -7.90 -13.82
N PHE A 9 16.25 -7.12 -14.88
CA PHE A 9 15.22 -6.27 -15.48
C PHE A 9 14.06 -7.09 -16.06
N VAL A 10 14.37 -8.18 -16.77
CA VAL A 10 13.35 -9.10 -17.31
C VAL A 10 12.61 -9.84 -16.19
N LEU A 11 13.31 -10.26 -15.13
CA LEU A 11 12.67 -10.89 -13.97
C LEU A 11 11.70 -9.94 -13.24
N ILE A 12 12.10 -8.66 -13.07
CA ILE A 12 11.23 -7.63 -12.46
C ILE A 12 10.03 -7.31 -13.36
N ALA A 13 10.21 -7.28 -14.68
CA ALA A 13 9.11 -7.06 -15.63
C ALA A 13 8.09 -8.23 -15.63
N VAL A 14 8.56 -9.46 -15.44
CA VAL A 14 7.71 -10.67 -15.37
C VAL A 14 6.99 -10.77 -14.02
N LEU A 15 7.60 -10.38 -12.90
CA LEU A 15 6.91 -10.33 -11.61
C LEU A 15 5.92 -9.16 -11.47
N GLY A 16 6.12 -8.04 -12.18
CA GLY A 16 5.21 -6.89 -12.16
C GLY A 16 3.89 -7.07 -12.93
N SER A 17 3.69 -8.20 -13.62
CA SER A 17 2.50 -8.46 -14.46
C SER A 17 1.48 -9.40 -13.80
N THR A 18 1.72 -9.87 -12.58
CA THR A 18 0.71 -10.57 -11.78
C THR A 18 0.00 -9.56 -10.87
N GLY A 19 -0.83 -8.71 -11.45
CA GLY A 19 -1.83 -7.99 -10.67
C GLY A 19 -2.74 -9.00 -9.96
N PRO A 20 -3.17 -8.75 -8.70
CA PRO A 20 -4.08 -9.66 -8.04
C PRO A 20 -5.39 -9.68 -8.83
N VAL A 21 -5.71 -10.84 -9.42
CA VAL A 21 -7.04 -11.12 -9.97
C VAL A 21 -7.96 -11.34 -8.77
N PHE A 22 -8.32 -10.26 -8.09
CA PHE A 22 -9.46 -10.29 -7.20
C PHE A 22 -10.68 -10.38 -8.10
N ALA A 23 -11.23 -11.59 -8.24
CA ALA A 23 -12.55 -11.77 -8.83
C ALA A 23 -13.54 -10.99 -7.95
N ALA A 24 -13.89 -9.78 -8.39
CA ALA A 24 -14.90 -8.98 -7.72
C ALA A 24 -16.23 -9.71 -7.86
N SER A 25 -16.69 -10.34 -6.79
CA SER A 25 -18.08 -10.76 -6.68
C SER A 25 -18.95 -9.51 -6.88
N PRO A 26 -19.99 -9.56 -7.72
CA PRO A 26 -20.88 -8.42 -7.87
C PRO A 26 -21.45 -8.05 -6.49
N ILE A 27 -21.29 -6.79 -6.10
CA ILE A 27 -21.85 -6.26 -4.86
C ILE A 27 -23.37 -6.40 -4.96
N GLN A 28 -23.91 -7.42 -4.29
CA GLN A 28 -25.33 -7.62 -4.09
C GLN A 28 -25.81 -6.47 -3.18
N ARG A 29 -26.44 -5.43 -3.76
CA ARG A 29 -27.05 -4.36 -2.98
C ARG A 29 -28.40 -4.86 -2.46
N ASP A 30 -28.42 -5.37 -1.24
CA ASP A 30 -29.64 -5.94 -0.64
C ASP A 30 -30.59 -4.90 -0.02
N LEU A 31 -30.14 -3.64 0.12
CA LEU A 31 -31.01 -2.59 0.64
C LEU A 31 -31.95 -2.04 -0.45
N PRO A 32 -33.25 -1.83 -0.13
CA PRO A 32 -34.19 -1.25 -1.09
C PRO A 32 -33.75 0.16 -1.49
N ALA A 33 -34.05 0.54 -2.74
CA ALA A 33 -33.77 1.88 -3.24
C ALA A 33 -34.46 2.95 -2.37
N GLY A 34 -33.69 3.96 -1.93
CA GLY A 34 -34.15 5.04 -1.06
C GLY A 34 -33.26 5.24 0.16
N LEU A 35 -33.53 6.31 0.91
CA LEU A 35 -32.84 6.58 2.18
C LEU A 35 -33.46 5.72 3.29
N GLN A 36 -32.72 4.71 3.75
CA GLN A 36 -33.14 3.85 4.85
C GLN A 36 -32.72 4.49 6.18
N ILE A 37 -33.69 4.98 6.96
CA ILE A 37 -33.46 5.54 8.30
C ILE A 37 -34.18 4.62 9.31
N PRO A 38 -33.44 3.84 10.11
CA PRO A 38 -34.01 3.08 11.21
C PRO A 38 -34.76 3.99 12.19
N GLU A 39 -35.81 3.48 12.83
CA GLU A 39 -36.63 4.28 13.76
C GLU A 39 -35.79 4.93 14.87
N ALA A 40 -34.84 4.18 15.43
CA ALA A 40 -33.94 4.65 16.48
C ALA A 40 -32.94 5.73 16.01
N ALA A 41 -32.73 5.86 14.70
CA ALA A 41 -31.85 6.87 14.11
C ALA A 41 -32.61 8.14 13.67
N ARG A 42 -33.94 8.19 13.88
CA ARG A 42 -34.72 9.38 13.55
C ARG A 42 -34.41 10.51 14.54
N PRO A 43 -34.27 11.76 14.05
CA PRO A 43 -34.02 12.90 14.91
C PRO A 43 -35.21 13.16 15.82
N GLY A 44 -34.96 13.41 17.11
CA GLY A 44 -36.00 13.72 18.08
C GLY A 44 -35.47 13.85 19.51
N PRO A 45 -36.34 14.19 20.47
CA PRO A 45 -35.95 14.39 21.88
C PRO A 45 -35.38 13.13 22.55
N ALA A 46 -35.71 11.95 22.02
CA ALA A 46 -35.24 10.65 22.49
C ALA A 46 -34.08 10.08 21.65
N PHE A 47 -33.41 10.92 20.84
CA PHE A 47 -32.28 10.49 20.02
C PHE A 47 -31.09 10.10 20.91
N ASP A 48 -30.55 8.92 20.64
CA ASP A 48 -29.39 8.35 21.31
C ASP A 48 -28.42 7.85 20.25
N VAL A 49 -27.17 8.28 20.32
CA VAL A 49 -26.17 8.03 19.27
C VAL A 49 -25.88 6.54 19.17
N ASP A 50 -25.67 5.86 20.29
CA ASP A 50 -25.28 4.46 20.32
C ASP A 50 -26.42 3.57 19.77
N ARG A 51 -27.66 3.83 20.17
CA ARG A 51 -28.84 3.16 19.63
C ARG A 51 -29.06 3.44 18.15
N ALA A 52 -28.88 4.67 17.71
CA ALA A 52 -29.02 5.04 16.31
C ALA A 52 -27.98 4.32 15.45
N THR A 53 -26.72 4.27 15.90
CA THR A 53 -25.64 3.55 15.22
C THR A 53 -25.90 2.05 15.20
N ALA A 54 -26.28 1.44 16.33
CA ALA A 54 -26.60 0.02 16.37
C ALA A 54 -27.72 -0.33 15.38
N ALA A 55 -28.81 0.43 15.37
CA ALA A 55 -29.93 0.21 14.45
C ALA A 55 -29.54 0.40 12.97
N TYR A 56 -28.54 1.24 12.68
CA TYR A 56 -28.00 1.39 11.33
C TYR A 56 -27.13 0.19 10.92
N ILE A 57 -26.27 -0.30 11.82
CA ILE A 57 -25.45 -1.49 11.56
C ILE A 57 -26.33 -2.74 11.38
N ASP A 58 -27.44 -2.83 12.11
CA ASP A 58 -28.42 -3.92 12.00
C ASP A 58 -29.15 -3.96 10.64
N LEU A 59 -29.00 -2.94 9.79
CA LEU A 59 -29.48 -3.00 8.40
C LEU A 59 -28.65 -3.94 7.52
N LEU A 60 -27.42 -4.26 7.93
CA LEU A 60 -26.50 -5.11 7.18
C LEU A 60 -26.75 -6.59 7.50
N THR A 61 -26.72 -7.44 6.48
CA THR A 61 -26.69 -8.90 6.72
C THR A 61 -25.35 -9.30 7.36
N PRO A 62 -25.29 -10.46 8.05
CA PRO A 62 -24.03 -10.96 8.60
C PRO A 62 -22.91 -11.06 7.55
N GLU A 63 -23.24 -11.46 6.32
CA GLU A 63 -22.30 -11.60 5.21
C GLU A 63 -21.77 -10.23 4.75
N GLN A 64 -22.64 -9.22 4.65
CA GLN A 64 -22.24 -7.86 4.28
C GLN A 64 -21.31 -7.24 5.31
N ARG A 65 -21.62 -7.46 6.60
CA ARG A 65 -20.78 -7.01 7.70
C ARG A 65 -19.42 -7.71 7.64
N GLN A 66 -19.37 -9.02 7.44
CA GLN A 66 -18.13 -9.76 7.31
C GLN A 66 -17.27 -9.28 6.13
N LEU A 67 -17.89 -8.98 4.98
CA LEU A 67 -17.18 -8.42 3.82
C LEU A 67 -16.59 -7.03 4.13
N SER A 68 -17.34 -6.19 4.82
CA SER A 68 -16.87 -4.90 5.31
C SER A 68 -15.66 -5.08 6.23
N ASP A 69 -15.79 -5.94 7.25
CA ASP A 69 -14.73 -6.21 8.22
C ASP A 69 -13.46 -6.72 7.51
N GLN A 70 -13.59 -7.65 6.56
CA GLN A 70 -12.45 -8.14 5.76
C GLN A 70 -11.76 -7.03 4.95
N TYR A 71 -12.53 -6.11 4.36
CA TYR A 71 -11.97 -4.98 3.62
C TYR A 71 -11.21 -4.02 4.55
N PHE A 72 -11.80 -3.68 5.70
CA PHE A 72 -11.17 -2.79 6.68
C PHE A 72 -9.92 -3.44 7.31
N GLU A 73 -10.01 -4.68 7.74
CA GLU A 73 -8.89 -5.40 8.34
C GLU A 73 -7.76 -5.65 7.34
N GLY A 74 -8.09 -5.86 6.07
CA GLY A 74 -7.10 -5.94 4.98
C GLY A 74 -6.19 -4.72 4.93
N GLY A 75 -6.72 -3.53 5.23
CA GLY A 75 -5.93 -2.29 5.33
C GLY A 75 -4.84 -2.35 6.42
N TYR A 76 -5.16 -2.91 7.59
CA TYR A 76 -4.17 -3.06 8.67
C TYR A 76 -3.05 -4.03 8.28
N TRP A 77 -3.39 -5.12 7.58
CA TRP A 77 -2.40 -6.05 7.06
C TRP A 77 -1.49 -5.39 6.01
N LEU A 78 -2.07 -4.63 5.07
CA LEU A 78 -1.28 -3.89 4.08
C LEU A 78 -0.36 -2.86 4.74
N GLN A 79 -0.82 -2.18 5.80
CA GLN A 79 0.00 -1.25 6.55
C GLN A 79 1.19 -1.95 7.24
N LEU A 80 0.96 -3.10 7.89
CA LEU A 80 2.01 -3.89 8.52
C LEU A 80 3.04 -4.35 7.49
N TRP A 81 2.59 -4.94 6.37
CA TRP A 81 3.48 -5.43 5.34
C TRP A 81 4.23 -4.31 4.63
N GLY A 82 3.60 -3.15 4.40
CA GLY A 82 4.28 -1.98 3.86
C GLY A 82 5.39 -1.47 4.78
N TRP A 83 5.16 -1.48 6.10
CA TRP A 83 6.20 -1.13 7.07
C TRP A 83 7.35 -2.15 7.07
N LEU A 84 7.04 -3.45 7.14
CA LEU A 84 8.05 -4.51 7.13
C LEU A 84 8.88 -4.51 5.84
N TYR A 85 8.22 -4.29 4.70
CA TYR A 85 8.86 -4.21 3.40
C TYR A 85 9.79 -3.00 3.32
N GLY A 86 9.31 -1.81 3.73
CA GLY A 86 10.13 -0.60 3.79
C GLY A 86 11.34 -0.78 4.71
N LEU A 87 11.17 -1.44 5.86
CA LEU A 87 12.27 -1.79 6.75
C LEU A 87 13.28 -2.74 6.08
N GLY A 88 12.80 -3.75 5.36
CA GLY A 88 13.64 -4.66 4.59
C GLY A 88 14.43 -3.94 3.49
N VAL A 89 13.81 -3.03 2.75
CA VAL A 89 14.47 -2.20 1.74
C VAL A 89 15.54 -1.30 2.38
N ALA A 90 15.23 -0.65 3.50
CA ALA A 90 16.19 0.17 4.23
C ALA A 90 17.38 -0.66 4.74
N ALA A 91 17.12 -1.82 5.33
CA ALA A 91 18.15 -2.76 5.78
C ALA A 91 19.05 -3.21 4.61
N LEU A 92 18.46 -3.54 3.46
CA LEU A 92 19.21 -3.90 2.26
C LEU A 92 20.11 -2.75 1.76
N LEU A 93 19.58 -1.51 1.76
CA LEU A 93 20.33 -0.34 1.32
C LEU A 93 21.49 0.03 2.25
N LEU A 94 21.28 -0.09 3.56
CA LEU A 94 22.25 0.30 4.58
C LEU A 94 23.23 -0.84 4.89
N TRP A 95 22.74 -1.99 5.38
CA TRP A 95 23.59 -3.13 5.76
C TRP A 95 24.17 -3.86 4.56
N GLY A 96 23.47 -3.91 3.44
CA GLY A 96 24.01 -4.45 2.19
C GLY A 96 25.10 -3.57 1.54
N GLY A 97 25.36 -2.38 2.10
CA GLY A 97 26.37 -1.45 1.60
C GLY A 97 26.02 -0.82 0.24
N ILE A 98 24.78 -0.96 -0.23
CA ILE A 98 24.34 -0.40 -1.52
C ILE A 98 24.45 1.13 -1.47
N SER A 99 23.98 1.76 -0.38
CA SER A 99 24.09 3.21 -0.20
C SER A 99 25.54 3.71 -0.30
N GLN A 100 26.50 2.97 0.29
CA GLN A 100 27.92 3.29 0.17
C GLN A 100 28.41 3.18 -1.28
N ARG A 101 27.99 2.14 -2.01
CA ARG A 101 28.36 1.95 -3.42
C ARG A 101 27.79 3.06 -4.31
N LEU A 102 26.55 3.49 -4.09
CA LEU A 102 25.92 4.61 -4.81
C LEU A 102 26.68 5.91 -4.53
N ARG A 103 27.04 6.17 -3.28
CA ARG A 103 27.85 7.34 -2.90
C ARG A 103 29.22 7.31 -3.58
N ASN A 104 29.89 6.18 -3.55
CA ASN A 104 31.20 6.02 -4.18
C ASN A 104 31.12 6.21 -5.71
N LEU A 105 30.06 5.73 -6.35
CA LEU A 105 29.82 5.96 -7.78
C LEU A 105 29.60 7.45 -8.07
N ALA A 106 28.78 8.13 -7.28
CA ALA A 106 28.53 9.56 -7.42
C ALA A 106 29.82 10.40 -7.31
N GLN A 107 30.68 10.07 -6.34
CA GLN A 107 31.97 10.73 -6.13
C GLN A 107 33.00 10.44 -7.23
N ARG A 108 32.89 9.29 -7.90
CA ARG A 108 33.72 8.97 -9.08
C ARG A 108 33.30 9.76 -10.31
N ILE A 109 32.01 10.08 -10.44
CA ILE A 109 31.48 10.86 -11.57
C ILE A 109 31.83 12.35 -11.41
N SER A 110 31.74 12.89 -10.20
CA SER A 110 32.11 14.29 -9.94
C SER A 110 32.84 14.44 -8.60
N GLN A 111 33.94 15.18 -8.62
CA GLN A 111 34.67 15.56 -7.40
C GLN A 111 34.07 16.80 -6.71
N GLN A 112 33.14 17.51 -7.37
CA GLN A 112 32.45 18.63 -6.73
C GLN A 112 31.41 18.10 -5.74
N PRO A 113 31.46 18.49 -4.45
CA PRO A 113 30.65 17.87 -3.39
C PRO A 113 29.14 18.05 -3.59
N THR A 114 28.71 19.19 -4.12
CA THR A 114 27.29 19.46 -4.42
C THR A 114 26.77 18.56 -5.54
N VAL A 115 27.53 18.42 -6.62
CA VAL A 115 27.14 17.59 -7.77
C VAL A 115 27.15 16.11 -7.38
N ALA A 116 28.16 15.66 -6.65
CA ALA A 116 28.22 14.28 -6.13
C ALA A 116 27.02 13.98 -5.20
N THR A 117 26.65 14.92 -4.34
CA THR A 117 25.47 14.77 -3.47
C THR A 117 24.17 14.70 -4.28
N ALA A 118 24.00 15.56 -5.29
CA ALA A 118 22.83 15.53 -6.17
C ALA A 118 22.73 14.21 -6.94
N LEU A 119 23.85 13.72 -7.49
CA LEU A 119 23.92 12.43 -8.17
C LEU A 119 23.60 11.26 -7.23
N TYR A 120 24.08 11.31 -5.98
CA TYR A 120 23.74 10.32 -4.97
C TYR A 120 22.23 10.31 -4.68
N LEU A 121 21.62 11.50 -4.50
CA LEU A 121 20.18 11.62 -4.26
C LEU A 121 19.37 11.03 -5.41
N VAL A 122 19.71 11.34 -6.66
CA VAL A 122 19.03 10.78 -7.83
C VAL A 122 19.15 9.25 -7.86
N GLN A 123 20.34 8.71 -7.65
CA GLN A 123 20.56 7.26 -7.60
C GLN A 123 19.76 6.59 -6.48
N TYR A 124 19.80 7.17 -5.27
CA TYR A 124 19.08 6.64 -4.11
C TYR A 124 17.58 6.62 -4.36
N THR A 125 17.02 7.69 -4.92
CA THR A 125 15.59 7.77 -5.27
C THR A 125 15.20 6.74 -6.31
N ILE A 126 16.00 6.55 -7.37
CA ILE A 126 15.70 5.54 -8.40
C ILE A 126 15.74 4.13 -7.81
N VAL A 127 16.77 3.82 -7.02
CA VAL A 127 16.87 2.49 -6.40
C VAL A 127 15.74 2.27 -5.40
N GLY A 128 15.44 3.27 -4.57
CA GLY A 128 14.31 3.21 -3.63
C GLY A 128 12.97 3.03 -4.35
N PHE A 129 12.75 3.72 -5.47
CA PHE A 129 11.56 3.56 -6.30
C PHE A 129 11.44 2.16 -6.89
N VAL A 130 12.52 1.65 -7.51
CA VAL A 130 12.53 0.31 -8.11
C VAL A 130 12.32 -0.78 -7.05
N LEU A 131 12.97 -0.63 -5.88
CA LEU A 131 12.78 -1.54 -4.77
C LEU A 131 11.41 -1.40 -4.12
N GLY A 132 10.80 -0.22 -4.13
CA GLY A 132 9.45 0.01 -3.59
C GLY A 132 8.32 -0.43 -4.52
N PHE A 133 8.57 -0.48 -5.83
CA PHE A 133 7.58 -0.75 -6.87
C PHE A 133 6.74 -2.02 -6.65
N PRO A 134 7.28 -3.16 -6.19
CA PRO A 134 6.48 -4.37 -6.01
C PRO A 134 5.35 -4.27 -4.97
N LEU A 135 5.39 -3.27 -4.08
CA LEU A 135 4.37 -3.03 -3.05
C LEU A 135 3.52 -1.77 -3.33
N ALA A 136 3.86 -1.02 -4.38
CA ALA A 136 3.12 0.18 -4.81
C ALA A 136 1.94 -0.22 -5.72
#